data_AF-A0A1B6F005-F1
#
_entry.id   AF-A0A1B6F005-F1
#
_cell.length_a   1.000
_cell.length_b   1.000
_cell.length_c   1.000
_cell.angle_alpha   90.00
_cell.angle_beta   90.00
_cell.angle_gamma   90.00
#
_symmetry.space_group_name_H-M   'P 1'
#
loop_
_entity.id
_entity.type
_entity.pdbx_description
1 polymer ?
#
loop_
_entity_poly.entity_id
_entity_poly.type
_entity_poly.pdbx_seq_one_letter_code
_entity_poly.pdbx_strand_id
1 'polypeptide(L)'
;METSCQLPGYFQLWDNFNGVKMSTLGQALRKGCQGEPQITRIASSDLLSDGKEVAILDLYRTTCDELNKISVKQFVAVSKRGDYQGICLWFTVEFPSVEGKENMVLSTSPMSLKTHWKQTVIVLPVHVEVEENDPVAWELILERNSLNHRMYNIHLTMLDPETEPHPMPCDCSFMKCRVIKAFLAQQEQAEMIDDIIDCTTT
;
A
#
# COMPACT_ATOMS: atom_id res chain seq x y z
N MET A 1 -0.45 -7.53 2.81
CA MET A 1 -0.12 -6.10 2.93
C MET A 1 0.21 -5.56 1.56
N GLU A 2 -0.04 -4.29 1.32
CA GLU A 2 0.32 -3.59 0.09
C GLU A 2 0.72 -2.13 0.33
N THR A 3 1.45 -1.52 -0.60
CA THR A 3 1.74 -0.08 -0.58
C THR A 3 2.12 0.45 -1.94
N SER A 4 2.02 1.78 -2.11
CA SER A 4 2.54 2.47 -3.28
C SER A 4 4.07 2.46 -3.32
N CYS A 5 4.66 2.26 -4.49
CA CYS A 5 6.11 2.21 -4.65
C CYS A 5 6.61 2.87 -5.95
N GLN A 6 7.89 3.25 -5.92
CA GLN A 6 8.66 3.64 -7.10
C GLN A 6 9.57 2.49 -7.56
N LEU A 7 9.95 2.51 -8.85
CA LEU A 7 10.71 1.44 -9.50
C LEU A 7 11.91 2.03 -10.31
N PRO A 8 12.79 2.81 -9.67
CA PRO A 8 13.87 3.54 -10.34
C PRO A 8 14.79 2.63 -11.16
N GLY A 9 15.13 1.46 -10.61
CA GLY A 9 16.00 0.48 -11.27
C GLY A 9 15.38 -0.23 -12.48
N TYR A 10 14.06 -0.10 -12.70
CA TYR A 10 13.36 -0.76 -13.80
C TYR A 10 13.14 0.17 -14.99
N PHE A 11 12.72 1.41 -14.75
CA PHE A 11 12.27 2.33 -15.80
C PHE A 11 13.17 3.55 -15.94
N GLN A 12 13.41 4.28 -14.84
CA GLN A 12 14.20 5.53 -14.85
C GLN A 12 15.68 5.28 -15.16
N LEU A 13 16.20 4.10 -14.84
CA LEU A 13 17.56 3.69 -15.23
C LEU A 13 17.83 3.91 -16.72
N TRP A 14 16.81 3.78 -17.57
CA TRP A 14 16.92 3.91 -19.02
C TRP A 14 16.86 5.35 -19.51
N ASP A 15 16.51 6.33 -18.68
CA ASP A 15 16.54 7.74 -19.08
C ASP A 15 17.97 8.24 -19.29
N ASN A 16 18.92 7.67 -18.56
CA ASN A 16 20.35 7.84 -18.79
C ASN A 16 21.12 6.58 -18.40
N PHE A 17 21.28 5.67 -19.36
CA PHE A 17 22.09 4.47 -19.17
C PHE A 17 23.50 4.71 -19.68
N ASN A 18 24.43 5.02 -18.77
CA ASN A 18 25.85 5.27 -19.07
C ASN A 18 26.07 6.37 -20.14
N GLY A 19 25.31 7.47 -20.06
CA GLY A 19 25.37 8.59 -21.01
C GLY A 19 24.47 8.41 -22.24
N VAL A 20 23.79 7.27 -22.38
CA VAL A 20 22.90 6.98 -23.49
C VAL A 20 21.44 7.04 -23.02
N LYS A 21 20.64 7.89 -23.65
CA LYS A 21 19.20 7.96 -23.40
C LYS A 21 18.48 6.81 -24.09
N MET A 22 18.02 5.84 -23.30
CA MET A 22 17.27 4.64 -23.74
C MET A 22 15.82 4.64 -23.26
N SER A 23 15.23 5.81 -22.99
CA SER A 23 13.85 5.95 -22.45
C SER A 23 12.78 5.11 -23.18
N THR A 24 12.89 4.91 -24.50
CA THR A 24 11.99 4.03 -25.28
C THR A 24 12.04 2.57 -24.82
N LEU A 25 13.21 2.07 -24.39
CA LEU A 25 13.36 0.73 -23.82
C LEU A 25 12.64 0.65 -22.47
N GLY A 26 12.80 1.65 -21.60
CA GLY A 26 12.06 1.73 -20.33
C GLY A 26 10.54 1.70 -20.54
N GLN A 27 10.04 2.42 -21.55
CA GLN A 27 8.63 2.39 -21.93
C GLN A 27 8.18 1.01 -22.46
N ALA A 28 9.00 0.36 -23.28
CA ALA A 28 8.71 -0.97 -23.80
C ALA A 28 8.67 -2.01 -22.67
N LEU A 29 9.61 -1.94 -21.72
CA LEU A 29 9.62 -2.79 -20.52
C LEU A 29 8.37 -2.59 -19.67
N ARG A 30 7.97 -1.33 -19.43
CA ARG A 30 6.74 -1.03 -18.66
C ARG A 30 5.50 -1.65 -19.30
N LYS A 31 5.37 -1.52 -20.62
CA LYS A 31 4.28 -2.15 -21.39
C LYS A 31 4.32 -3.67 -21.26
N GLY A 32 5.51 -4.28 -21.31
CA GLY A 32 5.71 -5.71 -21.11
C GLY A 32 5.26 -6.20 -19.72
N CYS A 33 5.38 -5.37 -18.68
CA CYS A 33 4.94 -5.71 -17.33
C CYS A 33 3.42 -5.62 -17.10
N GLN A 34 2.61 -5.12 -18.04
CA GLN A 34 1.17 -4.90 -17.82
C GLN A 34 0.34 -6.18 -17.81
N GLY A 35 0.89 -7.32 -18.24
CA GLY A 35 0.17 -8.60 -18.31
C GLY A 35 0.34 -9.50 -17.09
N GLU A 36 1.33 -9.23 -16.24
CA GLU A 36 1.65 -10.08 -15.09
C GLU A 36 2.36 -9.29 -13.98
N PRO A 37 2.09 -9.62 -12.71
CA PRO A 37 2.81 -9.01 -11.60
C PRO A 37 4.29 -9.44 -11.62
N GLN A 38 5.16 -8.54 -11.19
CA GLN A 38 6.60 -8.72 -11.22
C GLN A 38 7.13 -9.19 -9.86
N ILE A 39 7.88 -10.30 -9.84
CA ILE A 39 8.49 -10.82 -8.60
C ILE A 39 9.89 -10.23 -8.44
N THR A 40 9.98 -9.14 -7.68
CA THR A 40 11.21 -8.36 -7.54
C THR A 40 11.45 -7.85 -6.13
N ARG A 41 12.67 -7.38 -5.87
CA ARG A 41 13.05 -6.78 -4.60
C ARG A 41 12.78 -5.29 -4.67
N ILE A 42 12.04 -4.78 -3.70
CA ILE A 42 11.84 -3.35 -3.50
C ILE A 42 12.67 -2.91 -2.30
N ALA A 43 13.41 -1.81 -2.44
CA ALA A 43 14.09 -1.22 -1.30
C ALA A 43 13.06 -0.53 -0.39
N SER A 44 13.28 -0.53 0.92
CA SER A 44 12.42 0.23 1.84
C SER A 44 12.36 1.72 1.48
N SER A 45 13.47 2.27 0.96
CA SER A 45 13.54 3.64 0.44
C SER A 45 12.70 3.89 -0.81
N ASP A 46 12.17 2.86 -1.46
CA ASP A 46 11.33 2.97 -2.65
C ASP A 46 9.83 2.78 -2.34
N LEU A 47 9.46 2.53 -1.08
CA LEU A 47 8.07 2.61 -0.64
C LEU A 47 7.67 4.08 -0.50
N LEU A 48 6.56 4.46 -1.11
CA LEU A 48 6.06 5.83 -1.10
C LEU A 48 5.06 6.09 0.02
N SER A 49 4.54 5.03 0.65
CA SER A 49 3.62 5.11 1.78
C SER A 49 3.77 3.93 2.73
N ASP A 50 3.11 4.02 3.89
CA ASP A 50 2.97 2.89 4.81
C ASP A 50 2.17 1.74 4.23
N GLY A 51 2.50 0.52 4.68
CA GLY A 51 1.80 -0.69 4.29
C GLY A 51 0.36 -0.69 4.79
N LYS A 52 -0.59 -0.96 3.90
CA LYS A 52 -1.99 -1.21 4.22
C LYS A 52 -2.33 -2.69 4.13
N GLU A 53 -3.31 -3.09 4.92
CA GLU A 53 -3.77 -4.46 4.94
C GLU A 53 -4.60 -4.78 3.69
N VAL A 54 -4.35 -5.95 3.11
CA VAL A 54 -5.17 -6.49 2.01
C VAL A 54 -6.14 -7.53 2.56
N ALA A 55 -5.64 -8.42 3.43
CA ALA A 55 -6.43 -9.38 4.17
C ALA A 55 -5.62 -9.89 5.38
N ILE A 56 -6.30 -10.13 6.50
CA ILE A 56 -5.86 -11.02 7.57
C ILE A 56 -6.54 -12.37 7.37
N LEU A 57 -5.75 -13.43 7.32
CA LEU A 57 -6.25 -14.80 7.20
C LEU A 57 -5.93 -15.56 8.50
N ASP A 58 -6.93 -15.74 9.35
CA ASP A 58 -6.83 -16.64 10.50
C ASP A 58 -6.94 -18.09 10.00
N LEU A 59 -5.84 -18.83 10.05
CA LEU A 59 -5.77 -20.19 9.53
C LEU A 59 -6.67 -21.20 10.27
N TYR A 60 -7.23 -20.85 11.43
CA TYR A 60 -8.20 -21.67 12.16
C TYR A 60 -9.66 -21.37 11.76
N ARG A 61 -9.94 -20.16 11.26
CA ARG A 61 -11.31 -19.66 11.07
C ARG A 61 -11.65 -19.38 9.61
N THR A 62 -10.66 -19.02 8.81
CA THR A 62 -10.85 -18.63 7.41
C THR A 62 -11.40 -19.79 6.60
N THR A 63 -12.47 -19.54 5.87
CA THR A 63 -13.15 -20.54 5.03
C THR A 63 -12.60 -20.53 3.60
N CYS A 64 -12.81 -21.63 2.87
CA CYS A 64 -12.45 -21.69 1.44
C CYS A 64 -13.20 -20.65 0.60
N ASP A 65 -14.42 -20.28 0.99
CA ASP A 65 -15.26 -19.33 0.25
C ASP A 65 -14.78 -17.89 0.40
N GLU A 66 -14.31 -17.51 1.59
CA GLU A 66 -13.66 -16.21 1.82
C GLU A 66 -12.40 -16.04 0.95
N LEU A 67 -11.74 -17.14 0.61
CA LEU A 67 -10.59 -17.14 -0.28
C LEU A 67 -10.98 -17.10 -1.76
N ASN A 68 -12.26 -17.22 -2.16
CA ASN A 68 -12.61 -17.14 -3.58
C ASN A 68 -12.48 -15.72 -4.13
N LYS A 69 -12.68 -14.70 -3.29
CA LYS A 69 -12.54 -13.30 -3.67
C LYS A 69 -12.14 -12.44 -2.47
N ILE A 70 -10.96 -11.84 -2.56
CA ILE A 70 -10.47 -10.84 -1.61
C ILE A 70 -10.49 -9.49 -2.32
N SER A 71 -11.09 -8.48 -1.70
CA SER A 71 -11.22 -7.15 -2.30
C SER A 71 -10.96 -6.09 -1.25
N VAL A 72 -10.12 -5.13 -1.59
CA VAL A 72 -9.80 -4.00 -0.73
C VAL A 72 -9.75 -2.72 -1.55
N LYS A 73 -10.36 -1.66 -1.01
CA LYS A 73 -10.18 -0.30 -1.50
C LYS A 73 -9.24 0.42 -0.57
N GLN A 74 -8.19 0.99 -1.12
CA GLN A 74 -7.21 1.76 -0.38
C GLN A 74 -7.24 3.21 -0.79
N PHE A 75 -7.14 4.04 0.24
CA PHE A 75 -6.82 5.45 0.13
C PHE A 75 -5.58 5.69 0.99
N VAL A 76 -4.55 6.29 0.40
CA VAL A 76 -3.29 6.53 1.10
C VAL A 76 -2.78 7.93 0.77
N ALA A 77 -2.44 8.69 1.81
CA ALA A 77 -1.62 9.88 1.66
C ALA A 77 -0.16 9.42 1.55
N VAL A 78 0.49 9.78 0.45
CA VAL A 78 1.90 9.44 0.19
C VAL A 78 2.78 10.09 1.27
N SER A 79 3.71 9.33 1.84
CA SER A 79 4.54 9.79 2.96
C SER A 79 5.80 10.55 2.53
N LYS A 80 6.11 10.60 1.22
CA LYS A 80 7.25 11.33 0.67
C LYS A 80 7.13 11.54 -0.83
N ARG A 81 7.85 12.54 -1.35
CA ARG A 81 8.02 12.76 -2.79
C ARG A 81 8.62 11.55 -3.50
N GLY A 82 8.10 11.21 -4.68
CA GLY A 82 8.69 10.20 -5.56
C GLY A 82 7.86 9.92 -6.80
N ASP A 83 8.26 8.89 -7.55
CA ASP A 83 7.57 8.46 -8.76
C ASP A 83 6.67 7.26 -8.46
N TYR A 84 5.37 7.48 -8.38
CA TYR A 84 4.40 6.42 -8.18
C TYR A 84 4.29 5.55 -9.44
N GLN A 85 4.82 4.32 -9.35
CA GLN A 85 5.03 3.45 -10.51
C GLN A 85 4.41 2.06 -10.35
N GLY A 86 3.99 1.69 -9.15
CA GLY A 86 3.42 0.38 -8.90
C GLY A 86 2.85 0.23 -7.50
N ILE A 87 2.10 -0.86 -7.31
CA ILE A 87 1.69 -1.35 -6.00
C ILE A 87 2.58 -2.55 -5.64
N CYS A 88 3.25 -2.46 -4.50
CA CYS A 88 4.08 -3.51 -3.93
C CYS A 88 3.26 -4.30 -2.91
N LEU A 89 3.20 -5.61 -3.07
CA LEU A 89 2.54 -6.55 -2.18
C LEU A 89 3.56 -7.46 -1.49
N TRP A 90 3.29 -7.75 -0.22
CA TRP A 90 4.01 -8.73 0.57
C TRP A 90 3.09 -9.34 1.62
N PHE A 91 3.59 -10.38 2.28
CA PHE A 91 2.89 -11.05 3.36
C PHE A 91 3.78 -11.19 4.59
N THR A 92 3.11 -11.31 5.73
CA THR A 92 3.70 -11.65 7.01
C THR A 92 2.90 -12.83 7.57
N VAL A 93 3.60 -13.80 8.17
CA VAL A 93 3.00 -14.93 8.87
C VAL A 93 3.43 -14.87 10.32
N GLU A 94 2.45 -14.97 11.20
CA GLU A 94 2.66 -15.07 12.64
C GLU A 94 2.45 -16.51 13.09
N PHE A 95 3.39 -17.02 13.89
CA PHE A 95 3.34 -18.34 14.49
C PHE A 95 3.11 -18.13 16.01
N PRO A 96 1.89 -18.37 16.50
CA PRO A 96 1.55 -18.19 17.90
C PRO A 96 2.43 -19.09 18.80
N SER A 97 2.99 -18.50 19.85
CA SER A 97 3.77 -19.23 20.85
C SER A 97 2.91 -19.62 22.05
N VAL A 98 3.34 -20.64 22.79
CA VAL A 98 2.69 -21.07 24.04
C VAL A 98 3.11 -20.14 25.19
N GLU A 99 2.22 -19.97 26.18
CA GLU A 99 2.25 -19.03 27.31
C GLU A 99 3.63 -18.42 27.68
N GLY A 100 3.73 -17.09 27.53
CA GLY A 100 4.83 -16.27 28.05
C GLY A 100 5.98 -15.97 27.09
N LYS A 101 5.90 -16.42 25.83
CA LYS A 101 6.90 -16.13 24.78
C LYS A 101 6.31 -15.28 23.67
N GLU A 102 7.16 -14.44 23.06
CA GLU A 102 6.78 -13.68 21.87
C GLU A 102 6.47 -14.62 20.70
N ASN A 103 5.51 -14.21 19.87
CA ASN A 103 5.16 -14.92 18.65
C ASN A 103 6.30 -14.81 17.65
N MET A 104 6.55 -15.90 16.92
CA MET A 104 7.56 -15.87 15.86
C MET A 104 6.94 -15.29 14.59
N VAL A 105 7.63 -14.36 13.94
CA VAL A 105 7.13 -13.67 12.74
C VAL A 105 8.05 -13.91 11.55
N LEU A 106 7.48 -14.41 10.46
CA LEU A 106 8.11 -14.45 9.13
C LEU A 106 7.54 -13.30 8.30
N SER A 107 8.36 -12.31 7.98
CA SER A 107 7.95 -11.17 7.14
C SER A 107 8.69 -11.17 5.80
N THR A 108 7.95 -10.94 4.72
CA THR A 108 8.51 -10.67 3.38
C THR A 108 8.50 -9.17 3.02
N SER A 109 8.24 -8.30 4.00
CA SER A 109 8.24 -6.85 3.83
C SER A 109 9.58 -6.34 3.25
N PRO A 110 9.56 -5.31 2.39
CA PRO A 110 10.76 -4.56 1.99
C PRO A 110 11.61 -4.03 3.15
N MET A 111 11.01 -3.88 4.34
CA MET A 111 11.69 -3.42 5.56
C MET A 111 12.33 -4.56 6.37
N SER A 112 12.07 -5.81 6.01
CA SER A 112 12.60 -7.00 6.69
C SER A 112 13.78 -7.61 5.92
N LEU A 113 14.43 -8.60 6.52
CA LEU A 113 15.50 -9.34 5.85
C LEU A 113 14.97 -10.03 4.58
N LYS A 114 15.83 -10.06 3.55
CA LYS A 114 15.47 -10.54 2.22
C LYS A 114 15.14 -12.03 2.27
N THR A 115 14.01 -12.40 1.68
CA THR A 115 13.59 -13.79 1.48
C THR A 115 13.66 -14.17 -0.01
N HIS A 116 13.49 -15.46 -0.32
CA HIS A 116 13.42 -15.94 -1.70
C HIS A 116 12.11 -15.54 -2.40
N TRP A 117 11.03 -15.27 -1.64
CA TRP A 117 9.76 -14.78 -2.17
C TRP A 117 9.87 -13.37 -2.76
N LYS A 118 10.84 -12.56 -2.28
CA LYS A 118 10.93 -11.13 -2.61
C LYS A 118 9.58 -10.43 -2.35
N GLN A 119 9.17 -9.52 -3.22
CA GLN A 119 7.85 -8.89 -3.23
C GLN A 119 7.18 -9.09 -4.59
N THR A 120 5.86 -8.93 -4.61
CA THR A 120 5.05 -8.95 -5.83
C THR A 120 4.67 -7.52 -6.20
N VAL A 121 4.95 -7.08 -7.43
CA VAL A 121 4.74 -5.69 -7.84
C VAL A 121 3.82 -5.63 -9.05
N ILE A 122 2.72 -4.91 -8.91
CA ILE A 122 1.83 -4.58 -10.03
C ILE A 122 2.32 -3.24 -10.59
N VAL A 123 2.88 -3.26 -11.80
CA VAL A 123 3.44 -2.07 -12.46
C VAL A 123 2.31 -1.26 -13.10
N LEU A 124 2.22 0.03 -12.79
CA LEU A 124 1.25 0.93 -13.42
C LEU A 124 1.61 1.22 -14.88
N PRO A 125 0.62 1.44 -15.76
CA PRO A 125 0.85 1.73 -17.17
C PRO A 125 1.58 3.06 -17.40
N VAL A 126 1.46 3.98 -16.45
CA VAL A 126 2.12 5.29 -16.42
C VAL A 126 2.76 5.52 -15.06
N HIS A 127 3.75 6.39 -14.98
CA HIS A 127 4.24 6.90 -13.71
C HIS A 127 3.54 8.20 -13.39
N VAL A 128 3.36 8.48 -12.11
CA VAL A 128 2.78 9.72 -11.60
C VAL A 128 3.76 10.29 -10.57
N GLU A 129 4.25 11.51 -10.80
CA GLU A 129 5.01 12.22 -9.79
C GLU A 129 4.07 12.60 -8.64
N VAL A 130 4.46 12.28 -7.41
CA VAL A 130 3.70 12.57 -6.20
C VAL A 130 4.56 13.32 -5.20
N GLU A 131 3.95 14.22 -4.44
CA GLU A 131 4.56 14.92 -3.31
C GLU A 131 4.07 14.35 -1.98
N GLU A 132 4.69 14.79 -0.88
CA GLU A 132 4.25 14.39 0.46
C GLU A 132 2.80 14.83 0.72
N ASN A 133 2.02 13.91 1.29
CA ASN A 133 0.60 14.00 1.56
C ASN A 133 -0.30 13.99 0.31
N ASP A 134 0.24 13.81 -0.90
CA ASP A 134 -0.62 13.63 -2.07
C ASP A 134 -1.46 12.37 -1.93
N PRO A 135 -2.76 12.45 -2.23
CA PRO A 135 -3.65 11.31 -2.11
C PRO A 135 -3.52 10.39 -3.32
N VAL A 136 -3.39 9.10 -3.07
CA VAL A 136 -3.50 8.04 -4.07
C VAL A 136 -4.55 7.03 -3.63
N ALA A 137 -5.33 6.53 -4.58
CA ALA A 137 -6.40 5.59 -4.30
C ALA A 137 -6.47 4.49 -5.36
N TRP A 138 -6.78 3.27 -4.92
CA TRP A 138 -6.95 2.11 -5.79
C TRP A 138 -7.87 1.07 -5.15
N GLU A 139 -8.41 0.20 -5.98
CA GLU A 139 -9.07 -1.04 -5.57
C GLU A 139 -8.25 -2.23 -6.06
N LEU A 140 -7.89 -3.13 -5.15
CA LEU A 140 -7.27 -4.41 -5.46
C LEU A 140 -8.29 -5.52 -5.24
N ILE A 141 -8.47 -6.36 -6.25
CA ILE A 141 -9.29 -7.57 -6.17
C ILE A 141 -8.43 -8.77 -6.57
N LEU A 142 -8.33 -9.75 -5.65
CA LEU A 142 -7.77 -11.06 -5.90
C LEU A 142 -8.94 -12.04 -6.05
N GLU A 143 -9.19 -12.50 -7.26
CA GLU A 143 -10.28 -13.44 -7.55
C GLU A 143 -9.71 -14.80 -7.97
N ARG A 144 -10.13 -15.87 -7.29
CA ARG A 144 -9.66 -17.22 -7.60
C ARG A 144 -10.10 -17.60 -9.00
N ASN A 145 -9.15 -18.08 -9.80
CA ASN A 145 -9.45 -18.49 -11.17
C ASN A 145 -10.32 -19.77 -11.17
N SER A 146 -11.40 -19.75 -11.95
CA SER A 146 -12.40 -20.83 -12.01
C SER A 146 -11.94 -22.08 -12.77
N LEU A 147 -10.93 -21.96 -13.63
CA LEU A 147 -10.36 -23.09 -14.38
C LEU A 147 -9.17 -23.70 -13.65
N ASN A 148 -8.34 -22.87 -13.02
CA ASN A 148 -7.19 -23.29 -12.25
C ASN A 148 -7.21 -22.66 -10.85
N HIS A 149 -7.73 -23.40 -9.87
CA HIS A 149 -7.87 -22.93 -8.49
C HIS A 149 -6.53 -22.63 -7.78
N ARG A 150 -5.38 -22.94 -8.40
CA ARG A 150 -4.05 -22.54 -7.91
C ARG A 150 -3.65 -21.13 -8.35
N MET A 151 -4.45 -20.46 -9.17
CA MET A 151 -4.19 -19.12 -9.67
C MET A 151 -5.24 -18.13 -9.16
N TYR A 152 -4.81 -16.88 -8.99
CA TYR A 152 -5.70 -15.74 -8.82
C TYR A 152 -5.56 -14.81 -10.01
N ASN A 153 -6.69 -14.29 -10.47
CA ASN A 153 -6.73 -13.10 -11.31
C ASN A 153 -6.61 -11.89 -10.38
N ILE A 154 -5.70 -10.98 -10.73
CA ILE A 154 -5.42 -9.78 -9.95
C ILE A 154 -5.98 -8.60 -10.74
N HIS A 155 -6.98 -7.93 -10.19
CA HIS A 155 -7.56 -6.72 -10.76
C HIS A 155 -7.13 -5.53 -9.93
N LEU A 156 -6.48 -4.56 -10.57
CA LEU A 156 -6.13 -3.29 -9.96
C LEU A 156 -6.88 -2.19 -10.70
N THR A 157 -7.72 -1.45 -9.98
CA THR A 157 -8.44 -0.29 -10.51
C THR A 157 -7.91 0.96 -9.82
N MET A 158 -7.33 1.89 -10.58
CA MET A 158 -6.97 3.20 -10.04
C MET A 158 -8.24 4.02 -9.80
N LEU A 159 -8.37 4.60 -8.60
CA LEU A 159 -9.52 5.40 -8.21
C LEU A 159 -9.15 6.88 -8.18
N ASP A 160 -10.14 7.74 -8.40
CA ASP A 160 -9.98 9.18 -8.26
C ASP A 160 -10.11 9.58 -6.78
N PRO A 161 -9.01 10.05 -6.13
CA PRO A 161 -9.08 10.43 -4.74
C PRO A 161 -10.02 11.60 -4.47
N GLU A 162 -10.34 12.45 -5.46
CA GLU A 162 -11.27 13.56 -5.26
C GLU A 162 -12.70 13.09 -5.00
N THR A 163 -13.11 12.00 -5.64
CA THR A 163 -14.46 11.44 -5.57
C THR A 163 -14.63 10.37 -4.51
N GLU A 164 -13.57 9.63 -4.19
CA GLU A 164 -13.64 8.57 -3.18
C GLU A 164 -13.80 9.12 -1.75
N PRO A 165 -14.46 8.38 -0.84
CA PRO A 165 -14.51 8.73 0.57
C PRO A 165 -13.14 8.58 1.22
N HIS A 166 -12.76 9.57 2.05
CA HIS A 166 -11.48 9.56 2.78
C HIS A 166 -11.70 9.06 4.21
N PRO A 167 -10.69 8.42 4.83
CA PRO A 167 -10.73 8.15 6.27
C PRO A 167 -10.87 9.45 7.06
N MET A 168 -11.42 9.39 8.27
CA MET A 168 -11.50 10.54 9.17
C MET A 168 -10.84 10.19 10.51
N PRO A 169 -9.76 10.89 10.92
CA PRO A 169 -9.08 11.97 10.19
C PRO A 169 -8.31 11.47 8.95
N CYS A 170 -8.11 12.35 7.96
CA CYS A 170 -7.31 12.08 6.77
C CYS A 170 -6.03 12.93 6.78
N ASP A 171 -4.91 12.33 6.39
CA ASP A 171 -3.60 12.97 6.34
C ASP A 171 -3.26 13.61 4.99
N CYS A 172 -4.15 13.52 3.99
CA CYS A 172 -3.84 14.03 2.66
C CYS A 172 -3.83 15.57 2.56
N SER A 173 -3.25 16.05 1.46
CA SER A 173 -3.06 17.47 1.15
C SER A 173 -4.35 18.20 0.75
N PHE A 174 -5.46 17.48 0.51
CA PHE A 174 -6.73 18.10 0.11
C PHE A 174 -7.29 19.04 1.17
N MET A 175 -7.73 20.21 0.73
CA MET A 175 -8.24 21.27 1.62
C MET A 175 -9.42 20.78 2.47
N LYS A 176 -10.34 19.99 1.89
CA LYS A 176 -11.46 19.38 2.64
C LYS A 176 -10.97 18.57 3.85
N CYS A 177 -9.94 17.76 3.67
CA CYS A 177 -9.37 16.90 4.70
C CYS A 177 -8.60 17.71 5.74
N ARG A 178 -7.82 18.71 5.31
CA ARG A 178 -7.09 19.60 6.22
C ARG A 178 -8.03 20.38 7.15
N VAL A 179 -9.15 20.88 6.63
CA VAL A 179 -10.16 21.59 7.43
C VAL A 179 -10.84 20.64 8.42
N ILE A 180 -11.27 19.46 7.98
CA ILE A 180 -11.90 18.46 8.85
C ILE A 180 -10.93 18.03 9.96
N LYS A 181 -9.67 17.73 9.63
CA LYS A 181 -8.65 17.34 10.61
C LYS A 181 -8.41 18.44 11.65
N ALA A 182 -8.34 19.70 11.23
CA ALA A 182 -8.19 20.83 12.16
C ALA A 182 -9.41 21.01 13.06
N PHE A 183 -10.62 20.80 12.54
CA PHE A 183 -11.86 20.86 13.31
C PHE A 183 -11.92 19.74 14.37
N LEU A 184 -11.64 18.50 13.99
CA LEU A 184 -11.62 17.36 14.92
C LEU A 184 -10.60 17.58 16.05
N ALA A 185 -9.41 18.08 15.73
CA ALA A 185 -8.39 18.39 16.74
C ALA A 185 -8.83 19.48 17.73
N GLN A 186 -9.66 20.45 17.31
CA GLN A 186 -10.22 21.46 18.21
C GLN A 186 -11.30 20.89 19.14
N GLN A 187 -12.11 19.94 18.66
CA GLN A 187 -13.12 19.27 19.48
C GLN A 187 -12.48 18.40 20.55
N GLU A 188 -11.48 17.59 20.19
CA GLU A 188 -10.73 16.77 21.15
C GLU A 188 -10.07 17.65 22.24
N GLN A 189 -9.53 18.81 21.86
CA GLN A 189 -8.97 19.76 22.83
C GLN A 189 -10.05 20.36 23.75
N ALA A 190 -11.24 20.66 23.23
CA ALA A 190 -12.35 21.17 24.02
C ALA A 190 -12.86 20.11 25.02
N GLU A 191 -13.05 18.87 24.56
CA GLU A 191 -13.45 17.73 25.42
C GLU A 191 -12.42 17.46 26.51
N MET A 192 -11.12 17.47 26.17
CA MET A 192 -10.05 17.33 27.17
C MET A 192 -10.05 18.44 28.23
N ILE A 193 -10.38 19.68 27.85
CA ILE A 193 -10.46 20.80 28.80
C ILE A 193 -11.66 20.62 29.74
N ASP A 194 -12.81 20.21 29.22
CA ASP A 194 -14.00 19.96 30.02
C ASP A 194 -13.79 18.82 31.03
N ASP A 195 -13.12 17.72 30.62
CA ASP A 195 -12.78 16.60 31.51
C ASP A 195 -11.81 17.01 32.64
N ILE A 196 -10.87 17.92 32.37
CA ILE A 196 -9.95 18.46 33.38
C ILE A 196 -10.68 19.36 34.39
N ILE A 197 -11.66 20.15 33.92
CA ILE A 197 -12.46 21.01 34.79
C ILE A 197 -13.34 20.17 35.74
N ASP A 198 -13.93 19.08 35.24
CA ASP A 198 -14.72 18.15 36.06
C ASP A 198 -13.87 17.43 37.12
N CYS A 199 -12.65 17.01 36.77
CA CYS A 199 -11.73 16.34 37.71
C CYS A 199 -11.11 17.26 38.79
N THR A 200 -11.23 18.60 38.66
CA THR A 200 -10.63 19.57 39.59
C THR A 200 -11.65 20.24 40.52
N THR A 201 -12.94 19.89 40.42
CA THR A 201 -14.03 20.50 41.20
C THR A 201 -14.55 19.66 42.39
N THR A 202 -13.83 18.62 42.81
CA THR A 202 -14.04 17.88 44.09
C THR A 202 -12.95 18.15 45.11
#